data_AF-A0A953XM41-F1
#
_entry.id   AF-A0A953XM41-F1
#
_cell.length_a   1.000
_cell.length_b   1.000
_cell.length_c   1.000
_cell.angle_alpha   90.00
_cell.angle_beta   90.00
_cell.angle_gamma   90.00
#
_symmetry.space_group_name_H-M   'P 1'
#
loop_
_entity.id
_entity.type
_entity.pdbx_description
1 polymer ?
#
loop_
_entity_poly.entity_id
_entity_poly.type
_entity_poly.pdbx_seq_one_letter_code
_entity_poly.pdbx_strand_id
1 'polypeptide(L)'
;MSYRVRKLPLTTTRDAHSRAHTLARLSRRRGKLPKSAYTNFQVMARRLGRHPFKLDPAIEEAQLAWLKRINRTRRYNDAMRTLTRGEGFAVVVPVLKGVAAPRLDEVLRLLAGLELARQLRNRRVGKVITLIWPCLDIGEWDETGMSAIMQRNGELDDIGFRGGDLSRYLQMLRGSLPGTGFSSLLMDQLSRDADEDPDVFKARLLLRWFDDEAVTYLSPTTTGNFESNLRHWFRRIPMVACVGTGSPTGGLPPGEPVPFPGVSATIIEGKVEGWLTKFGLQPEAVLAGEARPDTASRRHLPEDTPAVVNAAKESVLGAMLRLEMGLEDLGFKPESEVKKALTSTDIGFDKLRQRAAAESAREVDVNGKQLGKLFQYMLPDGRPQQEVMSLLHYLDFYGPDFLEGLRDVLQFDDVRHQAVYLAEEEA
;
A
#
# COMPACT_ATOMS: atom_id res chain seq x y z
N MET A 1 10.05 19.67 -2.32
CA MET A 1 8.65 19.34 -1.95
C MET A 1 8.73 18.46 -0.73
N SER A 2 8.25 18.97 0.39
CA SER A 2 8.15 18.21 1.64
C SER A 2 6.75 17.62 1.70
N TYR A 3 6.62 16.37 2.13
CA TYR A 3 5.34 15.68 2.24
C TYR A 3 5.14 15.27 3.68
N ARG A 4 3.92 15.45 4.20
CA ARG A 4 3.56 15.04 5.55
C ARG A 4 2.64 13.83 5.48
N VAL A 5 3.13 12.71 6.01
CA VAL A 5 2.30 11.53 6.23
C VAL A 5 1.36 11.84 7.41
N ARG A 6 0.05 11.69 7.22
CA ARG A 6 -0.96 11.92 8.27
C ARG A 6 -1.80 10.67 8.48
N LYS A 7 -2.15 10.40 9.74
CA LYS A 7 -3.08 9.33 10.14
C LYS A 7 -4.48 9.90 10.32
N LEU A 8 -5.49 9.19 9.80
CA LEU A 8 -6.86 9.29 10.30
C LEU A 8 -7.23 8.00 11.05
N PRO A 9 -7.89 8.09 12.22
CA PRO A 9 -8.36 6.92 12.93
C PRO A 9 -9.49 6.25 12.14
N LEU A 10 -9.32 4.99 11.75
CA LEU A 10 -10.41 4.22 11.15
C LEU A 10 -11.53 4.04 12.18
N THR A 11 -12.72 4.53 11.86
CA THR A 11 -13.91 4.36 12.70
C THR A 11 -14.58 3.03 12.39
N THR A 12 -14.90 2.24 13.42
CA THR A 12 -15.57 0.95 13.25
C THR A 12 -17.06 1.12 12.93
N THR A 13 -17.48 0.84 11.70
CA THR A 13 -18.90 0.61 11.37
C THR A 13 -19.19 -0.90 11.31
N ARG A 14 -20.33 -1.31 11.90
CA ARG A 14 -20.79 -2.70 11.94
C ARG A 14 -21.57 -3.01 10.67
N ASP A 15 -21.11 -3.96 9.87
CA ASP A 15 -22.03 -4.80 9.09
C ASP A 15 -21.45 -6.17 8.76
N ALA A 16 -22.33 -7.15 8.57
CA ALA A 16 -22.00 -8.56 8.41
C ALA A 16 -22.54 -9.05 7.06
N HIS A 17 -21.65 -9.48 6.15
CA HIS A 17 -21.82 -10.48 5.06
C HIS A 17 -21.17 -10.03 3.72
N SER A 18 -19.94 -10.48 3.41
CA SER A 18 -19.45 -10.79 2.04
C SER A 18 -17.96 -11.20 2.02
N ARG A 19 -17.61 -12.30 1.34
CA ARG A 19 -16.30 -13.01 1.37
C ARG A 19 -15.06 -12.25 0.82
N ALA A 20 -15.12 -10.98 0.45
CA ALA A 20 -13.94 -10.09 0.27
C ALA A 20 -13.30 -9.68 1.62
N HIS A 21 -13.38 -10.57 2.61
CA HIS A 21 -13.67 -10.21 4.00
C HIS A 21 -12.44 -10.16 4.92
N THR A 22 -11.22 -10.43 4.45
CA THR A 22 -10.10 -10.71 5.36
C THR A 22 -9.52 -9.44 5.99
N LEU A 23 -9.20 -8.40 5.20
CA LEU A 23 -8.61 -7.16 5.75
C LEU A 23 -9.61 -6.36 6.58
N ALA A 24 -10.86 -6.25 6.14
CA ALA A 24 -11.92 -5.57 6.87
C ALA A 24 -12.41 -6.33 8.12
N ARG A 25 -12.42 -7.69 8.12
CA ARG A 25 -12.69 -8.43 9.38
C ARG A 25 -11.55 -8.32 10.37
N LEU A 26 -10.29 -8.31 9.90
CA LEU A 26 -9.12 -8.14 10.76
C LEU A 26 -9.09 -6.74 11.37
N SER A 27 -9.44 -5.70 10.61
CA SER A 27 -9.57 -4.34 11.14
C SER A 27 -10.72 -4.16 12.15
N ARG A 28 -11.79 -4.96 12.03
CA ARG A 28 -12.96 -4.86 12.92
C ARG A 28 -12.83 -5.63 14.24
N ARG A 29 -11.94 -6.63 14.36
CA ARG A 29 -11.94 -7.57 15.52
C ARG A 29 -10.75 -7.53 16.44
N ARG A 30 -9.61 -6.96 16.04
CA ARG A 30 -8.41 -6.97 16.89
C ARG A 30 -7.96 -5.55 17.17
N GLY A 31 -7.83 -5.19 18.45
CA GLY A 31 -7.32 -3.89 18.89
C GLY A 31 -5.81 -3.89 19.06
N LYS A 32 -5.28 -2.87 19.76
CA LYS A 32 -3.87 -2.81 20.14
C LYS A 32 -3.42 -4.09 20.83
N LEU A 33 -2.22 -4.56 20.52
CA LEU A 33 -1.61 -5.70 21.17
C LEU A 33 -1.56 -5.45 22.69
N PRO A 34 -2.09 -6.36 23.51
CA PRO A 34 -2.08 -6.18 24.94
C PRO A 34 -0.63 -6.14 25.44
N LYS A 35 -0.35 -5.37 26.50
CA LYS A 35 1.00 -5.31 27.10
C LYS A 35 1.54 -6.71 27.46
N SER A 36 0.65 -7.67 27.77
CA SER A 36 0.98 -9.06 28.03
C SER A 36 1.56 -9.81 26.82
N ALA A 37 1.30 -9.37 25.58
CA ALA A 37 1.92 -9.95 24.40
C ALA A 37 3.46 -9.82 24.47
N TYR A 38 3.97 -8.73 25.04
CA TYR A 38 5.41 -8.50 25.24
C TYR A 38 6.05 -9.44 26.27
N THR A 39 5.26 -9.98 27.20
CA THR A 39 5.73 -10.94 28.20
C THR A 39 6.21 -12.22 27.55
N ASN A 40 5.55 -12.69 26.48
CA ASN A 40 5.96 -13.89 25.75
C ASN A 40 7.37 -13.73 25.15
N PHE A 41 7.67 -12.58 24.55
CA PHE A 41 9.01 -12.31 24.00
C PHE A 41 10.08 -12.25 25.10
N GLN A 42 9.77 -11.65 26.27
CA GLN A 42 10.70 -11.64 27.40
C GLN A 42 10.96 -13.05 27.95
N VAL A 43 9.92 -13.87 28.07
CA VAL A 43 10.04 -15.27 28.51
C VAL A 43 10.85 -16.08 27.50
N MET A 44 10.59 -15.90 26.20
CA MET A 44 11.35 -16.52 25.13
C MET A 44 12.83 -16.13 25.18
N ALA A 45 13.14 -14.84 25.31
CA ALA A 45 14.53 -14.39 25.43
C ALA A 45 15.25 -14.97 26.65
N ARG A 46 14.58 -15.05 27.81
CA ARG A 46 15.15 -15.71 29.01
C ARG A 46 15.39 -17.20 28.78
N ARG A 47 14.48 -17.89 28.06
CA ARG A 47 14.64 -19.30 27.70
C ARG A 47 15.84 -19.48 26.78
N LEU A 48 15.91 -18.68 25.71
CA LEU A 48 17.00 -18.71 24.74
C LEU A 48 18.35 -18.36 25.39
N GLY A 49 18.40 -17.37 26.29
CA GLY A 49 19.63 -16.99 26.98
C GLY A 49 20.20 -18.06 27.92
N ARG A 50 19.42 -19.10 28.28
CA ARG A 50 19.90 -20.26 29.04
C ARG A 50 20.50 -21.35 28.15
N HIS A 51 20.25 -21.29 26.85
CA HIS A 51 20.74 -22.26 25.88
C HIS A 51 21.90 -21.64 25.09
N PRO A 52 23.12 -22.19 25.18
CA PRO A 52 24.22 -21.71 24.36
C PRO A 52 23.93 -22.05 22.89
N PHE A 53 23.66 -21.03 22.09
CA PHE A 53 23.64 -21.14 20.64
C PHE A 53 25.07 -21.13 20.15
N LYS A 54 25.45 -22.15 19.40
CA LYS A 54 26.69 -22.15 18.62
C LYS A 54 26.30 -22.43 17.18
N LEU A 55 26.50 -21.44 16.32
CA LEU A 55 26.41 -21.67 14.90
C LEU A 55 27.54 -22.63 14.50
N ASP A 56 27.24 -23.54 13.58
CA ASP A 56 28.29 -24.33 12.94
C ASP A 56 29.26 -23.35 12.25
N PRO A 57 30.58 -23.44 12.51
CA PRO A 57 31.57 -22.55 11.88
C PRO A 57 31.46 -22.48 10.36
N ALA A 58 31.09 -23.58 9.69
CA ALA A 58 30.93 -23.59 8.23
C ALA A 58 29.72 -22.76 7.78
N ILE A 59 28.63 -22.80 8.55
CA ILE A 59 27.44 -21.97 8.30
C ILE A 59 27.76 -20.49 8.58
N GLU A 60 28.52 -20.21 9.64
CA GLU A 60 28.94 -18.85 9.96
C GLU A 60 29.83 -18.26 8.87
N GLU A 61 30.80 -19.04 8.38
CA GLU A 61 31.68 -18.63 7.29
C GLU A 61 30.89 -18.38 5.99
N ALA A 62 29.98 -19.28 5.61
CA ALA A 62 29.13 -19.11 4.45
C ALA A 62 28.23 -17.86 4.57
N GLN A 63 27.65 -17.64 5.76
CA GLN A 63 26.82 -16.46 6.03
C GLN A 63 27.62 -15.16 5.96
N LEU A 64 28.83 -15.14 6.53
CA LEU A 64 29.72 -13.98 6.47
C LEU A 64 30.23 -13.73 5.04
N ALA A 65 30.48 -14.78 4.26
CA ALA A 65 30.85 -14.66 2.85
C ALA A 65 29.70 -14.04 2.04
N TRP A 66 28.47 -14.47 2.28
CA TRP A 66 27.29 -13.90 1.64
C TRP A 66 27.05 -12.44 2.08
N LEU A 67 27.21 -12.11 3.37
CA LEU A 67 27.12 -10.74 3.86
C LEU A 67 28.15 -9.81 3.20
N LYS A 68 29.38 -10.28 2.99
CA LYS A 68 30.42 -9.53 2.25
C LYS A 68 30.03 -9.26 0.80
N ARG A 69 29.25 -10.15 0.17
CA ARG A 69 28.73 -9.97 -1.20
C ARG A 69 27.67 -8.87 -1.25
N ILE A 70 26.75 -8.83 -0.29
CA ILE A 70 25.67 -7.82 -0.28
C ILE A 70 26.13 -6.48 0.32
N ASN A 71 27.12 -6.44 1.21
CA ASN A 71 27.56 -5.18 1.80
C ASN A 71 29.03 -5.20 2.22
N ARG A 72 29.74 -4.10 1.95
CA ARG A 72 31.14 -3.91 2.38
C ARG A 72 31.26 -3.29 3.78
N THR A 73 30.16 -2.81 4.34
CA THR A 73 30.15 -2.13 5.64
C THR A 73 30.30 -3.13 6.78
N ARG A 74 31.23 -2.85 7.71
CA ARG A 74 31.55 -3.75 8.84
C ARG A 74 30.37 -4.03 9.77
N ARG A 75 29.48 -3.05 9.99
CA ARG A 75 28.40 -3.14 10.99
C ARG A 75 27.46 -4.34 10.82
N TYR A 76 27.10 -4.72 9.60
CA TYR A 76 26.17 -5.84 9.36
C TYR A 76 26.79 -7.19 9.72
N ASN A 77 28.11 -7.31 9.56
CA ASN A 77 28.87 -8.47 10.00
C ASN A 77 28.93 -8.53 11.53
N ASP A 78 29.01 -7.38 12.20
CA ASP A 78 29.05 -7.32 13.67
C ASP A 78 27.71 -7.68 14.30
N ALA A 79 26.59 -7.29 13.68
CA ALA A 79 25.26 -7.76 14.04
C ALA A 79 25.16 -9.29 13.89
N MET A 80 25.60 -9.85 12.76
CA MET A 80 25.59 -11.31 12.57
C MET A 80 26.47 -12.02 13.61
N ARG A 81 27.69 -11.54 13.86
CA ARG A 81 28.60 -12.08 14.88
C ARG A 81 28.01 -12.02 16.29
N THR A 82 27.25 -10.95 16.59
CA THR A 82 26.54 -10.83 17.87
C THR A 82 25.53 -11.97 18.02
N LEU A 83 24.81 -12.33 16.95
CA LEU A 83 23.88 -13.46 16.94
C LEU A 83 24.61 -14.82 17.03
N THR A 84 25.69 -15.01 16.27
CA THR A 84 26.43 -16.30 16.26
C THR A 84 27.13 -16.62 17.58
N ARG A 85 27.56 -15.59 18.31
CA ARG A 85 28.14 -15.71 19.66
C ARG A 85 27.08 -15.87 20.76
N GLY A 86 25.79 -15.77 20.44
CA GLY A 86 24.71 -15.79 21.43
C GLY A 86 24.67 -14.56 22.33
N GLU A 87 25.26 -13.43 21.89
CA GLU A 87 25.28 -12.16 22.64
C GLU A 87 24.03 -11.31 22.41
N GLY A 88 23.13 -11.73 21.52
CA GLY A 88 21.90 -11.03 21.19
C GLY A 88 20.79 -11.97 20.71
N PHE A 89 19.64 -11.39 20.40
CA PHE A 89 18.44 -12.09 19.92
C PHE A 89 18.02 -11.56 18.55
N ALA A 90 17.38 -12.40 17.74
CA ALA A 90 16.88 -12.03 16.42
C ALA A 90 15.36 -11.85 16.39
N VAL A 91 14.89 -10.77 15.78
CA VAL A 91 13.53 -10.61 15.26
C VAL A 91 13.60 -10.91 13.77
N VAL A 92 13.03 -12.04 13.35
CA VAL A 92 13.12 -12.51 11.96
C VAL A 92 12.04 -11.84 11.11
N VAL A 93 12.44 -11.29 9.96
CA VAL A 93 11.54 -10.72 8.96
C VAL A 93 11.68 -11.53 7.67
N PRO A 94 10.73 -12.44 7.38
CA PRO A 94 10.73 -13.17 6.13
C PRO A 94 10.38 -12.24 4.98
N VAL A 95 11.10 -12.37 3.86
CA VAL A 95 10.89 -11.63 2.61
C VAL A 95 10.86 -12.60 1.42
N LEU A 96 10.29 -12.13 0.31
CA LEU A 96 10.19 -12.92 -0.92
C LEU A 96 11.58 -13.08 -1.54
N LYS A 97 11.95 -14.31 -1.87
CA LYS A 97 13.20 -14.62 -2.57
C LYS A 97 13.02 -14.61 -4.08
N GLY A 98 14.09 -14.36 -4.83
CA GLY A 98 14.09 -14.42 -6.29
C GLY A 98 13.44 -13.23 -7.00
N VAL A 99 13.08 -12.16 -6.29
CA VAL A 99 12.52 -10.92 -6.88
C VAL A 99 13.26 -9.73 -6.28
N ALA A 100 13.86 -8.86 -7.10
CA ALA A 100 14.68 -7.75 -6.57
C ALA A 100 13.87 -6.57 -6.02
N ALA A 101 12.80 -6.18 -6.72
CA ALA A 101 11.97 -5.05 -6.34
C ALA A 101 11.15 -5.39 -5.08
N PRO A 102 11.36 -4.70 -3.95
CA PRO A 102 10.64 -4.99 -2.73
C PRO A 102 9.22 -4.44 -2.80
N ARG A 103 8.27 -5.28 -2.37
CA ARG A 103 6.87 -4.89 -2.24
C ARG A 103 6.62 -4.14 -0.94
N LEU A 104 5.52 -3.39 -0.92
CA LEU A 104 5.16 -2.61 0.25
C LEU A 104 4.87 -3.50 1.48
N ASP A 105 4.28 -4.68 1.33
CA ASP A 105 4.06 -5.61 2.45
C ASP A 105 5.37 -6.15 3.07
N GLU A 106 6.42 -6.39 2.26
CA GLU A 106 7.76 -6.75 2.74
C GLU A 106 8.36 -5.59 3.56
N VAL A 107 8.18 -4.36 3.07
CA VAL A 107 8.60 -3.13 3.74
C VAL A 107 7.87 -2.92 5.06
N LEU A 108 6.55 -3.12 5.08
CA LEU A 108 5.73 -3.02 6.30
C LEU A 108 6.14 -4.07 7.34
N ARG A 109 6.44 -5.31 6.91
CA ARG A 109 6.99 -6.35 7.81
C ARG A 109 8.36 -5.96 8.36
N LEU A 110 9.23 -5.37 7.54
CA LEU A 110 10.54 -4.90 7.98
C LEU A 110 10.43 -3.77 9.00
N LEU A 111 9.60 -2.76 8.74
CA LEU A 111 9.31 -1.68 9.69
C LEU A 111 8.76 -2.22 11.01
N ALA A 112 7.85 -3.21 10.94
CA ALA A 112 7.34 -3.89 12.13
C ALA A 112 8.42 -4.64 12.91
N GLY A 113 9.34 -5.31 12.22
CA GLY A 113 10.49 -6.00 12.84
C GLY A 113 11.45 -5.03 13.52
N LEU A 114 11.79 -3.93 12.86
CA LEU A 114 12.61 -2.84 13.40
C LEU A 114 12.00 -2.24 14.66
N GLU A 115 10.70 -1.93 14.61
CA GLU A 115 9.98 -1.37 15.74
C GLU A 115 9.90 -2.36 16.91
N LEU A 116 9.59 -3.63 16.64
CA LEU A 116 9.58 -4.66 17.68
C LEU A 116 10.96 -4.80 18.33
N ALA A 117 12.03 -4.86 17.53
CA ALA A 117 13.40 -4.95 18.05
C ALA A 117 13.72 -3.74 18.96
N ARG A 118 13.36 -2.53 18.54
CA ARG A 118 13.50 -1.31 19.35
C ARG A 118 12.74 -1.40 20.67
N GLN A 119 11.48 -1.83 20.64
CA GLN A 119 10.66 -1.98 21.83
C GLN A 119 11.22 -3.04 22.80
N LEU A 120 11.75 -4.15 22.29
CA LEU A 120 12.37 -5.19 23.12
C LEU A 120 13.68 -4.71 23.76
N ARG A 121 14.50 -3.93 23.03
CA ARG A 121 15.69 -3.26 23.61
C ARG A 121 15.30 -2.31 24.75
N ASN A 122 14.28 -1.47 24.54
CA ASN A 122 13.77 -0.56 25.57
C ASN A 122 13.24 -1.29 26.81
N ARG A 123 12.76 -2.52 26.63
CA ARG A 123 12.31 -3.42 27.71
C ARG A 123 13.43 -4.27 28.31
N ARG A 124 14.70 -3.95 28.04
CA ARG A 124 15.91 -4.61 28.55
C ARG A 124 15.97 -6.11 28.23
N VAL A 125 15.46 -6.52 27.07
CA VAL A 125 15.56 -7.91 26.61
C VAL A 125 17.01 -8.29 26.24
N GLY A 126 17.86 -7.30 25.94
CA GLY A 126 19.26 -7.49 25.54
C GLY A 126 19.55 -6.78 24.21
N LYS A 127 20.63 -7.17 23.54
CA LYS A 127 20.86 -6.78 22.14
C LYS A 127 19.83 -7.51 21.28
N VAL A 128 18.97 -6.78 20.59
CA VAL A 128 17.97 -7.35 19.67
C VAL A 128 18.20 -6.81 18.28
N ILE A 129 18.35 -7.72 17.32
CA ILE A 129 18.71 -7.46 15.92
C ILE A 129 17.56 -7.89 15.03
N THR A 130 17.22 -7.07 14.05
CA THR A 130 16.28 -7.41 12.98
C THR A 130 17.00 -8.20 11.91
N LEU A 131 16.56 -9.43 11.68
CA LEU A 131 17.17 -10.39 10.77
C LEU A 131 16.29 -10.58 9.54
N ILE A 132 16.67 -9.97 8.42
CA ILE A 132 15.92 -10.07 7.17
C ILE A 132 16.28 -11.39 6.48
N TRP A 133 15.28 -12.14 6.03
CA TRP A 133 15.50 -13.48 5.52
C TRP A 133 14.73 -13.76 4.22
N PRO A 134 15.41 -13.82 3.06
CA PRO A 134 14.81 -14.23 1.79
C PRO A 134 14.49 -15.72 1.81
N CYS A 135 13.26 -16.07 2.17
CA CYS A 135 12.88 -17.46 2.41
C CYS A 135 11.50 -17.84 1.88
N LEU A 136 10.69 -16.87 1.47
CA LEU A 136 9.36 -17.14 0.93
C LEU A 136 9.47 -17.38 -0.57
N ASP A 137 8.82 -18.44 -1.04
CA ASP A 137 8.63 -18.71 -2.46
C ASP A 137 7.35 -18.05 -3.00
N ILE A 138 7.33 -17.79 -4.31
CA ILE A 138 6.09 -17.37 -4.99
C ILE A 138 5.04 -18.48 -4.80
N GLY A 139 3.86 -18.11 -4.30
CA GLY A 139 2.75 -19.00 -3.97
C GLY A 139 2.71 -19.42 -2.50
N GLU A 140 3.80 -19.29 -1.73
CA GLU A 140 3.74 -19.43 -0.28
C GLU A 140 3.12 -18.17 0.33
N TRP A 141 2.27 -18.29 1.36
CA TRP A 141 1.66 -17.12 2.04
C TRP A 141 0.92 -16.15 1.09
N ASP A 142 0.33 -16.67 0.01
CA ASP A 142 -0.34 -15.88 -1.03
C ASP A 142 0.59 -14.87 -1.75
N GLU A 143 1.91 -15.12 -1.71
CA GLU A 143 2.94 -14.32 -2.36
C GLU A 143 2.84 -14.47 -3.89
N THR A 144 2.29 -13.48 -4.60
CA THR A 144 2.16 -13.56 -6.06
C THR A 144 3.44 -13.34 -6.84
N GLY A 145 4.48 -12.80 -6.20
CA GLY A 145 5.73 -12.44 -6.88
C GLY A 145 5.64 -11.29 -7.87
N MET A 146 4.47 -10.68 -8.05
CA MET A 146 4.27 -9.42 -8.74
C MET A 146 4.73 -8.27 -7.84
N SER A 147 5.56 -7.37 -8.36
CA SER A 147 5.94 -6.12 -7.72
C SER A 147 5.75 -5.03 -8.75
N ALA A 148 4.72 -4.22 -8.63
CA ALA A 148 4.26 -3.34 -9.69
C ALA A 148 4.39 -1.86 -9.36
N ILE A 149 4.45 -1.04 -10.42
CA ILE A 149 4.29 0.41 -10.35
C ILE A 149 2.96 0.76 -11.01
N MET A 150 2.20 1.66 -10.37
CA MET A 150 0.99 2.21 -10.96
C MET A 150 1.35 3.36 -11.90
N GLN A 151 0.96 3.22 -13.16
CA GLN A 151 1.10 4.25 -14.19
C GLN A 151 0.07 5.37 -14.01
N ARG A 152 0.32 6.52 -14.65
CA ARG A 152 -0.60 7.68 -14.60
C ARG A 152 -1.97 7.38 -15.21
N ASN A 153 -2.04 6.46 -16.17
CA ASN A 153 -3.29 5.99 -16.76
C ASN A 153 -4.06 5.03 -15.83
N GLY A 154 -3.43 4.51 -14.77
CA GLY A 154 -3.99 3.53 -13.84
C GLY A 154 -3.66 2.07 -14.21
N GLU A 155 -2.81 1.83 -15.21
CA GLU A 155 -2.32 0.49 -15.52
C GLU A 155 -1.17 0.11 -14.58
N LEU A 156 -1.01 -1.20 -14.36
CA LEU A 156 0.06 -1.76 -13.55
C LEU A 156 1.18 -2.30 -14.44
N ASP A 157 2.39 -1.84 -14.20
CA ASP A 157 3.60 -2.42 -14.80
C ASP A 157 4.28 -3.32 -13.78
N ASP A 158 4.39 -4.63 -14.05
CA ASP A 158 5.22 -5.54 -13.24
C ASP A 158 6.70 -5.21 -13.47
N ILE A 159 7.37 -4.81 -12.39
CA ILE A 159 8.80 -4.46 -12.37
C ILE A 159 9.63 -5.48 -11.58
N GLY A 160 9.08 -6.66 -11.31
CA GLY A 160 9.80 -7.73 -10.63
C GLY A 160 10.98 -8.25 -11.45
N PHE A 161 12.22 -7.93 -11.04
CA PHE A 161 13.43 -8.55 -11.60
C PHE A 161 13.67 -9.91 -10.97
N ARG A 162 13.72 -10.96 -11.81
CA ARG A 162 13.92 -12.36 -11.39
C ARG A 162 15.26 -12.94 -11.86
N GLY A 163 16.22 -12.08 -12.20
CA GLY A 163 17.49 -12.43 -12.85
C GLY A 163 17.49 -12.19 -14.36
N GLY A 164 18.67 -12.30 -14.98
CA GLY A 164 18.87 -12.13 -16.42
C GLY A 164 19.58 -10.82 -16.79
N ASP A 165 19.24 -10.23 -17.93
CA ASP A 165 19.88 -9.01 -18.45
C ASP A 165 19.53 -7.78 -17.61
N LEU A 166 20.46 -7.44 -16.71
CA LEU A 166 20.34 -6.32 -15.78
C LEU A 166 20.25 -4.97 -16.51
N SER A 167 20.94 -4.80 -17.63
CA SER A 167 20.92 -3.55 -18.39
C SER A 167 19.55 -3.32 -19.02
N ARG A 168 18.98 -4.37 -19.60
CA ARG A 168 17.60 -4.34 -20.12
C ARG A 168 16.59 -4.07 -19.01
N TYR A 169 16.76 -4.69 -17.84
CA TYR A 169 15.89 -4.43 -16.69
C TYR A 169 15.92 -2.97 -16.24
N LEU A 170 17.11 -2.39 -16.06
CA LEU A 170 17.24 -0.98 -15.66
C LEU A 170 16.68 -0.01 -16.71
N GLN A 171 16.80 -0.35 -18.01
CA GLN A 171 16.19 0.44 -19.09
C GLN A 171 14.66 0.38 -19.05
N MET A 172 14.09 -0.82 -18.85
CA MET A 172 12.64 -1.00 -18.69
C MET A 172 12.13 -0.22 -17.47
N LEU A 173 12.80 -0.36 -16.32
CA LEU A 173 12.42 0.31 -15.08
C LEU A 173 12.44 1.85 -15.23
N ARG A 174 13.43 2.40 -15.94
CA ARG A 174 13.47 3.84 -16.25
C ARG A 174 12.25 4.30 -17.06
N GLY A 175 11.72 3.46 -17.95
CA GLY A 175 10.51 3.74 -18.74
C GLY A 175 9.22 3.58 -17.93
N SER A 176 9.19 2.65 -16.98
CA SER A 176 8.03 2.40 -16.11
C SER A 176 7.94 3.37 -14.92
N LEU A 177 9.04 4.01 -14.50
CA LEU A 177 8.96 5.00 -13.45
C LEU A 177 8.13 6.22 -13.92
N PRO A 178 7.23 6.76 -13.07
CA PRO A 178 6.34 7.89 -13.40
C PRO A 178 7.02 9.20 -13.85
N GLY A 179 8.36 9.28 -13.76
CA GLY A 179 9.17 10.41 -14.20
C GLY A 179 8.99 11.63 -13.31
N THR A 180 9.02 11.42 -12.00
CA THR A 180 8.88 12.47 -10.98
C THR A 180 10.24 13.07 -10.60
N GLY A 181 10.25 14.01 -9.65
CA GLY A 181 11.46 14.72 -9.24
C GLY A 181 12.58 13.83 -8.67
N PHE A 182 12.28 12.62 -8.20
CA PHE A 182 13.28 11.71 -7.62
C PHE A 182 13.69 10.57 -8.55
N SER A 183 13.13 10.45 -9.76
CA SER A 183 13.42 9.32 -10.66
C SER A 183 14.90 9.18 -10.99
N SER A 184 15.61 10.29 -11.24
CA SER A 184 17.05 10.27 -11.55
C SER A 184 17.86 9.76 -10.35
N LEU A 185 17.61 10.32 -9.17
CA LEU A 185 18.24 9.91 -7.92
C LEU A 185 17.99 8.43 -7.62
N LEU A 186 16.75 7.97 -7.76
CA LEU A 186 16.36 6.59 -7.53
C LEU A 186 17.06 5.66 -8.53
N MET A 187 17.09 6.02 -9.83
CA MET A 187 17.78 5.22 -10.84
C MET A 187 19.29 5.15 -10.63
N ASP A 188 19.92 6.22 -10.14
CA ASP A 188 21.34 6.21 -9.80
C ASP A 188 21.62 5.28 -8.62
N GLN A 189 20.74 5.27 -7.60
CA GLN A 189 20.84 4.33 -6.47
C GLN A 189 20.66 2.87 -6.94
N LEU A 190 19.62 2.62 -7.73
CA LEU A 190 19.32 1.29 -8.28
C LEU A 190 20.48 0.76 -9.12
N SER A 191 21.04 1.60 -10.00
CA SER A 191 22.17 1.22 -10.86
C SER A 191 23.44 0.92 -10.06
N ARG A 192 23.66 1.63 -8.95
CA ARG A 192 24.81 1.41 -8.06
C ARG A 192 24.74 0.08 -7.32
N ASP A 193 23.54 -0.33 -6.91
CA ASP A 193 23.32 -1.52 -6.10
C ASP A 193 22.93 -2.76 -6.92
N ALA A 194 22.73 -2.58 -8.23
CA ALA A 194 22.35 -3.60 -9.18
C ALA A 194 23.24 -4.86 -9.11
N ASP A 195 22.62 -6.03 -9.17
CA ASP A 195 23.29 -7.35 -9.23
C ASP A 195 22.44 -8.28 -10.10
N GLU A 196 23.08 -9.22 -10.80
CA GLU A 196 22.36 -10.23 -11.61
C GLU A 196 21.57 -11.20 -10.73
N ASP A 197 21.99 -11.37 -9.48
CA ASP A 197 21.28 -12.13 -8.47
C ASP A 197 20.23 -11.23 -7.78
N PRO A 198 18.92 -11.50 -7.97
CA PRO A 198 17.85 -10.64 -7.48
C PRO A 198 17.82 -10.53 -5.95
N ASP A 199 18.25 -11.56 -5.22
CA ASP A 199 18.28 -11.53 -3.76
C ASP A 199 19.40 -10.63 -3.24
N VAL A 200 20.56 -10.66 -3.91
CA VAL A 200 21.67 -9.75 -3.60
C VAL A 200 21.31 -8.32 -3.92
N PHE A 201 20.65 -8.09 -5.06
CA PHE A 201 20.18 -6.76 -5.44
C PHE A 201 19.16 -6.22 -4.42
N LYS A 202 18.11 -6.98 -4.09
CA LYS A 202 17.14 -6.61 -3.04
C LYS A 202 17.81 -6.31 -1.71
N ALA A 203 18.73 -7.16 -1.27
CA ALA A 203 19.40 -7.00 0.02
C ALA A 203 20.22 -5.70 0.08
N ARG A 204 20.93 -5.34 -1.00
CA ARG A 204 21.65 -4.06 -1.09
C ARG A 204 20.72 -2.86 -0.95
N LEU A 205 19.60 -2.87 -1.69
CA LEU A 205 18.62 -1.79 -1.67
C LEU A 205 18.03 -1.57 -0.27
N LEU A 206 17.53 -2.64 0.34
CA LEU A 206 16.95 -2.58 1.67
C LEU A 206 17.98 -2.19 2.75
N LEU A 207 19.22 -2.69 2.68
CA LEU A 207 20.27 -2.24 3.61
C LEU A 207 20.59 -0.75 3.47
N ARG A 208 20.57 -0.22 2.24
CA ARG A 208 20.78 1.21 1.98
C ARG A 208 19.64 2.05 2.54
N TRP A 209 18.39 1.68 2.28
CA TRP A 209 17.24 2.52 2.63
C TRP A 209 16.87 2.49 4.11
N PHE A 210 17.11 1.38 4.81
CA PHE A 210 16.77 1.29 6.24
C PHE A 210 17.92 1.66 7.17
N ASP A 211 19.17 1.64 6.69
CA ASP A 211 20.37 2.17 7.33
C ASP A 211 20.47 2.03 8.88
N ASP A 212 20.02 0.89 9.44
CA ASP A 212 19.94 0.68 10.90
C ASP A 212 21.03 -0.32 11.34
N GLU A 213 21.79 0.05 12.38
CA GLU A 213 22.88 -0.77 12.94
C GLU A 213 22.39 -2.10 13.51
N ALA A 214 21.11 -2.18 13.88
CA ALA A 214 20.48 -3.39 14.38
C ALA A 214 19.82 -4.22 13.27
N VAL A 215 20.16 -4.02 12.00
CA VAL A 215 19.71 -4.87 10.88
C VAL A 215 20.84 -5.77 10.43
N THR A 216 20.52 -7.00 10.05
CA THR A 216 21.38 -7.85 9.23
C THR A 216 20.53 -8.79 8.38
N TYR A 217 21.17 -9.63 7.59
CA TYR A 217 20.51 -10.55 6.68
C TYR A 217 20.95 -12.00 6.88
N LEU A 218 20.06 -12.93 6.59
CA LEU A 218 20.37 -14.33 6.31
C LEU A 218 20.50 -14.58 4.80
N SER A 219 21.35 -15.53 4.43
CA SER A 219 21.42 -16.02 3.05
C SER A 219 20.06 -16.60 2.60
N PRO A 220 19.70 -16.46 1.31
CA PRO A 220 18.48 -17.04 0.79
C PRO A 220 18.40 -18.54 1.01
N THR A 221 17.20 -19.06 1.25
CA THR A 221 17.02 -20.50 1.46
C THR A 221 16.78 -21.22 0.13
N THR A 222 17.60 -22.23 -0.14
CA THR A 222 17.59 -22.94 -1.44
C THR A 222 16.60 -24.10 -1.50
N THR A 223 16.19 -24.67 -0.37
CA THR A 223 15.33 -25.87 -0.33
C THR A 223 14.39 -25.87 0.88
N GLY A 224 13.28 -26.60 0.77
CA GLY A 224 12.30 -26.76 1.86
C GLY A 224 11.33 -25.57 1.99
N ASN A 225 10.24 -25.78 2.72
CA ASN A 225 9.25 -24.75 3.00
C ASN A 225 9.68 -23.84 4.16
N PHE A 226 9.02 -22.69 4.29
CA PHE A 226 9.29 -21.71 5.35
C PHE A 226 9.34 -22.31 6.76
N GLU A 227 8.35 -23.12 7.15
CA GLU A 227 8.23 -23.65 8.53
C GLU A 227 9.39 -24.59 8.90
N SER A 228 9.76 -25.50 8.00
CA SER A 228 10.87 -26.42 8.20
C SER A 228 12.18 -25.64 8.35
N ASN A 229 12.40 -24.66 7.48
CA ASN A 229 13.58 -23.81 7.52
C ASN A 229 13.61 -22.94 8.78
N LEU A 230 12.47 -22.44 9.23
CA LEU A 230 12.38 -21.62 10.45
C LEU A 230 12.79 -22.45 11.66
N ARG A 231 12.27 -23.68 11.79
CA ARG A 231 12.70 -24.61 12.87
C ARG A 231 14.17 -24.96 12.77
N HIS A 232 14.68 -25.14 11.56
CA HIS A 232 16.09 -25.45 11.31
C HIS A 232 17.00 -24.31 11.81
N TRP A 233 16.68 -23.07 11.47
CA TRP A 233 17.43 -21.90 11.90
C TRP A 233 17.22 -21.52 13.35
N PHE A 234 16.01 -21.71 13.91
CA PHE A 234 15.70 -21.45 15.31
C PHE A 234 16.59 -22.27 16.27
N ARG A 235 17.03 -23.45 15.86
CA ARG A 235 17.98 -24.28 16.64
C ARG A 235 19.40 -23.73 16.66
N ARG A 236 19.74 -22.82 15.74
CA ARG A 236 21.10 -22.32 15.54
C ARG A 236 21.26 -20.84 15.87
N ILE A 237 20.19 -20.06 15.72
CA ILE A 237 20.16 -18.62 15.99
C ILE A 237 19.13 -18.35 17.09
N PRO A 238 19.44 -17.51 18.09
CA PRO A 238 18.52 -17.14 19.16
C PRO A 238 17.39 -16.21 18.65
N MET A 239 16.40 -16.77 17.95
CA MET A 239 15.28 -16.02 17.39
C MET A 239 14.18 -15.82 18.43
N VAL A 240 13.96 -14.58 18.89
CA VAL A 240 12.91 -14.28 19.86
C VAL A 240 11.54 -14.12 19.20
N ALA A 241 11.52 -13.63 17.97
CA ALA A 241 10.29 -13.31 17.25
C ALA A 241 10.41 -13.60 15.75
N CYS A 242 9.26 -13.82 15.11
CA CYS A 242 9.13 -13.83 13.65
C CYS A 242 7.95 -12.97 13.23
N VAL A 243 8.18 -12.00 12.34
CA VAL A 243 7.15 -11.10 11.82
C VAL A 243 6.40 -11.79 10.69
N GLY A 244 5.08 -11.80 10.73
CA GLY A 244 4.27 -12.41 9.68
C GLY A 244 2.79 -12.50 10.03
N THR A 245 2.12 -13.51 9.48
CA THR A 245 0.68 -13.75 9.66
C THR A 245 0.45 -14.67 10.87
N GLY A 246 0.60 -14.14 12.08
CA GLY A 246 0.41 -14.93 13.32
C GLY A 246 -0.05 -14.10 14.52
N SER A 247 -0.73 -14.73 15.48
CA SER A 247 -1.15 -14.05 16.72
C SER A 247 -0.11 -14.24 17.82
N PRO A 248 0.43 -13.15 18.42
CA PRO A 248 1.43 -13.23 19.50
C PRO A 248 0.83 -13.72 20.83
N THR A 249 -0.50 -13.82 20.89
CA THR A 249 -1.28 -14.21 22.08
C THR A 249 -1.55 -15.71 22.15
N GLY A 250 -1.18 -16.50 21.13
CA GLY A 250 -1.08 -17.95 21.28
C GLY A 250 0.02 -18.27 22.30
N GLY A 251 -0.13 -19.34 23.06
CA GLY A 251 0.94 -19.77 23.98
C GLY A 251 2.29 -19.89 23.27
N LEU A 252 3.40 -19.84 24.04
CA LEU A 252 4.75 -19.98 23.49
C LEU A 252 4.86 -21.24 22.64
N PRO A 253 5.11 -21.14 21.32
CA PRO A 253 5.21 -22.33 20.49
C PRO A 253 6.48 -23.12 20.89
N PRO A 254 6.37 -24.44 21.11
CA PRO A 254 7.53 -25.23 21.52
C PRO A 254 8.51 -25.37 20.35
N GLY A 255 9.67 -24.71 20.46
CA GLY A 255 10.75 -24.85 19.48
C GLY A 255 10.64 -23.93 18.27
N GLU A 256 9.87 -22.85 18.37
CA GLU A 256 9.69 -21.83 17.33
C GLU A 256 9.72 -20.42 17.97
N PRO A 257 10.02 -19.36 17.19
CA PRO A 257 9.99 -18.00 17.69
C PRO A 257 8.56 -17.52 17.94
N VAL A 258 8.40 -16.49 18.78
CA VAL A 258 7.06 -15.92 19.05
C VAL A 258 6.57 -15.18 17.79
N PRO A 259 5.39 -15.52 17.24
CA PRO A 259 4.86 -14.81 16.08
C PRO A 259 4.54 -13.37 16.46
N PHE A 260 4.89 -12.41 15.60
CA PHE A 260 4.50 -11.02 15.70
C PHE A 260 3.72 -10.63 14.44
N PRO A 261 2.55 -9.96 14.57
CA PRO A 261 1.75 -9.63 13.42
C PRO A 261 2.46 -8.56 12.59
N GLY A 262 2.50 -8.75 11.27
CA GLY A 262 2.89 -7.68 10.35
C GLY A 262 1.91 -6.50 10.41
N VAL A 263 2.38 -5.31 10.04
CA VAL A 263 1.51 -4.17 9.80
C VAL A 263 0.84 -4.31 8.45
N SER A 264 -0.45 -3.99 8.39
CA SER A 264 -1.17 -3.89 7.12
C SER A 264 -1.62 -2.44 6.91
N ALA A 265 -1.31 -1.87 5.76
CA ALA A 265 -1.65 -0.51 5.43
C ALA A 265 -1.93 -0.31 3.93
N THR A 266 -2.83 0.62 3.63
CA THR A 266 -3.04 1.17 2.29
C THR A 266 -2.63 2.64 2.31
N ILE A 267 -1.77 3.00 1.38
CA ILE A 267 -1.29 4.36 1.16
C ILE A 267 -2.30 5.08 0.26
N ILE A 268 -2.82 6.20 0.75
CA ILE A 268 -3.78 7.05 0.06
C ILE A 268 -3.05 8.32 -0.37
N GLU A 269 -2.76 8.40 -1.67
CA GLU A 269 -2.20 9.59 -2.29
C GLU A 269 -3.26 10.70 -2.37
N GLY A 270 -2.84 11.98 -2.40
CA GLY A 270 -3.77 13.12 -2.44
C GLY A 270 -4.80 13.08 -3.57
N LYS A 271 -4.45 12.56 -4.75
CA LYS A 271 -5.41 12.36 -5.87
C LYS A 271 -6.51 11.34 -5.52
N VAL A 272 -6.16 10.27 -4.80
CA VAL A 272 -7.08 9.22 -4.37
C VAL A 272 -7.97 9.73 -3.24
N GLU A 273 -7.41 10.50 -2.31
CA GLU A 273 -8.17 11.22 -1.29
C GLU A 273 -9.18 12.20 -1.90
N GLY A 274 -8.77 12.95 -2.92
CA GLY A 274 -9.66 13.84 -3.67
C GLY A 274 -10.84 13.09 -4.30
N TRP A 275 -10.61 11.91 -4.88
CA TRP A 275 -11.69 11.07 -5.39
C TRP A 275 -12.56 10.47 -4.29
N LEU A 276 -11.98 9.98 -3.19
CA LEU A 276 -12.74 9.48 -2.04
C LEU A 276 -13.68 10.55 -1.50
N THR A 277 -13.18 11.77 -1.34
CA THR A 277 -13.95 12.94 -0.89
C THR A 277 -15.03 13.30 -1.89
N LYS A 278 -14.67 13.44 -3.18
CA LYS A 278 -15.61 13.73 -4.26
C LYS A 278 -16.78 12.75 -4.26
N PHE A 279 -16.51 11.45 -4.13
CA PHE A 279 -17.54 10.41 -4.19
C PHE A 279 -18.22 10.11 -2.84
N GLY A 280 -17.80 10.76 -1.75
CA GLY A 280 -18.32 10.48 -0.40
C GLY A 280 -18.03 9.06 0.07
N LEU A 281 -16.91 8.48 -0.37
CA LEU A 281 -16.51 7.11 -0.07
C LEU A 281 -15.55 7.07 1.11
N GLN A 282 -15.79 6.13 2.02
CA GLN A 282 -14.85 5.82 3.10
C GLN A 282 -13.86 4.75 2.60
N PRO A 283 -12.55 4.90 2.87
CA PRO A 283 -11.54 3.91 2.45
C PRO A 283 -11.88 2.49 2.89
N GLU A 284 -12.41 2.33 4.11
CA GLU A 284 -12.79 1.06 4.69
C GLU A 284 -13.88 0.36 3.88
N ALA A 285 -14.85 1.12 3.38
CA ALA A 285 -15.92 0.56 2.55
C ALA A 285 -15.39 0.08 1.20
N VAL A 286 -14.40 0.77 0.62
CA VAL A 286 -13.73 0.35 -0.61
C VAL A 286 -12.92 -0.93 -0.36
N LEU A 287 -12.06 -0.93 0.66
CA LEU A 287 -11.20 -2.07 1.01
C LEU A 287 -11.99 -3.31 1.49
N ALA A 288 -13.18 -3.12 2.04
CA ALA A 288 -14.10 -4.20 2.41
C ALA A 288 -14.90 -4.75 1.22
N GLY A 289 -14.83 -4.10 0.04
CA GLY A 289 -15.68 -4.42 -1.11
C GLY A 289 -17.16 -4.06 -0.92
N GLU A 290 -17.48 -3.21 0.07
CA GLU A 290 -18.82 -2.72 0.36
C GLU A 290 -19.22 -1.57 -0.59
N ALA A 291 -18.25 -0.79 -1.03
CA ALA A 291 -18.44 0.22 -2.07
C ALA A 291 -18.36 -0.41 -3.46
N ARG A 292 -19.33 -0.09 -4.33
CA ARG A 292 -19.30 -0.46 -5.76
C ARG A 292 -19.16 0.79 -6.63
N PRO A 293 -18.28 0.78 -7.66
CA PRO A 293 -18.12 1.91 -8.58
C PRO A 293 -19.44 2.38 -9.19
N ASP A 294 -20.27 1.45 -9.69
CA ASP A 294 -21.53 1.79 -10.35
C ASP A 294 -22.51 2.50 -9.41
N THR A 295 -22.60 2.05 -8.15
CA THR A 295 -23.47 2.64 -7.15
C THR A 295 -22.96 4.01 -6.70
N ALA A 296 -21.64 4.16 -6.55
CA ALA A 296 -21.02 5.43 -6.19
C ALA A 296 -21.19 6.47 -7.31
N SER A 297 -21.00 6.07 -8.58
CA SER A 297 -21.16 6.95 -9.74
C SER A 297 -22.57 7.52 -9.83
N ARG A 298 -23.59 6.66 -9.71
CA ARG A 298 -25.00 7.07 -9.81
C ARG A 298 -25.45 8.09 -8.76
N ARG A 299 -24.83 8.11 -7.57
CA ARG A 299 -25.15 9.07 -6.51
C ARG A 299 -24.69 10.50 -6.81
N HIS A 300 -23.72 10.64 -7.72
CA HIS A 300 -23.12 11.92 -8.12
C HIS A 300 -23.62 12.41 -9.47
N LEU A 301 -24.59 11.72 -10.06
CA LEU A 301 -25.24 12.23 -11.27
C LEU A 301 -26.25 13.30 -10.86
N PRO A 302 -26.25 14.46 -11.55
CA PRO A 302 -27.30 15.45 -11.37
C PRO A 302 -28.67 14.79 -11.53
N GLU A 303 -29.66 15.23 -10.74
CA GLU A 303 -31.06 14.91 -11.00
C GLU A 303 -31.38 15.18 -12.47
N ASP A 304 -32.23 14.33 -13.06
CA ASP A 304 -32.60 14.27 -14.49
C ASP A 304 -32.46 15.63 -15.21
N THR A 305 -31.26 15.94 -15.72
CA THR A 305 -30.94 17.25 -16.30
C THR A 305 -31.87 17.58 -17.47
N PRO A 306 -32.25 16.61 -18.32
CA PRO A 306 -33.34 16.78 -19.29
C PRO A 306 -34.66 17.25 -18.67
N ALA A 307 -35.08 16.73 -17.52
CA ALA A 307 -36.30 17.15 -16.85
C ALA A 307 -36.22 18.61 -16.38
N VAL A 308 -35.08 19.06 -15.86
CA VAL A 308 -34.88 20.48 -15.46
C VAL A 308 -35.00 21.41 -16.67
N VAL A 309 -34.38 21.05 -17.79
CA VAL A 309 -34.48 21.85 -19.03
C VAL A 309 -35.91 21.85 -19.58
N ASN A 310 -36.61 20.72 -19.52
CA ASN A 310 -38.01 20.63 -19.96
C ASN A 310 -38.94 21.48 -19.08
N ALA A 311 -38.78 21.45 -17.76
CA ALA A 311 -39.55 22.29 -16.86
C ALA A 311 -39.32 23.79 -17.14
N ALA A 312 -38.08 24.19 -17.41
CA ALA A 312 -37.77 25.56 -17.82
C ALA A 312 -38.40 25.93 -19.17
N LYS A 313 -38.37 25.01 -20.15
CA LYS A 313 -39.00 25.16 -21.47
C LYS A 313 -40.51 25.41 -21.32
N GLU A 314 -41.21 24.55 -20.58
CA GLU A 314 -42.65 24.67 -20.33
C GLU A 314 -43.00 26.01 -19.66
N SER A 315 -42.22 26.42 -18.66
CA SER A 315 -42.43 27.70 -17.97
C SER A 315 -42.30 28.91 -18.92
N VAL A 316 -41.29 28.92 -19.79
CA VAL A 316 -41.06 30.03 -20.73
C VAL A 316 -42.13 30.05 -21.82
N LEU A 317 -42.43 28.91 -22.45
CA LEU A 317 -43.46 28.84 -23.49
C LEU A 317 -44.83 29.24 -22.92
N GLY A 318 -45.16 28.79 -21.69
CA GLY A 318 -46.38 29.21 -21.01
C GLY A 318 -46.44 30.72 -20.71
N ALA A 319 -45.31 31.35 -20.39
CA ALA A 319 -45.24 32.80 -20.19
C ALA A 319 -45.44 33.58 -21.50
N MET A 320 -44.89 33.08 -22.61
CA MET A 320 -45.06 33.69 -23.94
C MET A 320 -46.51 33.61 -24.43
N LEU A 321 -47.19 32.49 -24.19
CA LEU A 321 -48.62 32.33 -24.51
C LEU A 321 -49.49 33.28 -23.66
N ARG A 322 -49.17 33.48 -22.37
CA ARG A 322 -49.89 34.47 -21.55
C ARG A 322 -49.67 35.90 -22.03
N LEU A 323 -48.47 36.22 -22.52
CA LEU A 323 -48.16 37.52 -23.11
C LEU A 323 -48.96 37.76 -24.40
N GLU A 324 -49.10 36.73 -25.25
CA GLU A 324 -49.94 36.78 -26.46
C GLU A 324 -51.38 37.18 -26.12
N MET A 325 -52.01 36.45 -25.19
CA MET A 325 -53.37 36.73 -24.73
C MET A 325 -53.51 38.16 -24.20
N GLY A 326 -52.56 38.63 -23.38
CA GLY A 326 -52.61 39.99 -22.84
C GLY A 326 -52.42 41.10 -23.88
N LEU A 327 -51.71 40.82 -24.99
CA LEU A 327 -51.56 41.75 -26.10
C LEU A 327 -52.83 41.79 -26.98
N GLU A 328 -53.48 40.64 -27.18
CA GLU A 328 -54.76 40.55 -27.89
C GLU A 328 -55.86 41.35 -27.17
N ASP A 329 -55.90 41.28 -25.83
CA ASP A 329 -56.84 42.07 -25.00
C ASP A 329 -56.67 43.58 -25.17
N LEU A 330 -55.47 44.05 -25.55
CA LEU A 330 -55.16 45.45 -25.82
C LEU A 330 -55.44 45.86 -27.29
N GLY A 331 -55.94 44.94 -28.13
CA GLY A 331 -56.26 45.18 -29.53
C GLY A 331 -55.08 45.01 -30.50
N PHE A 332 -53.93 44.51 -30.03
CA PHE A 332 -52.84 44.12 -30.92
C PHE A 332 -53.10 42.74 -31.53
N LYS A 333 -52.51 42.45 -32.69
CA LYS A 333 -52.58 41.13 -33.36
C LYS A 333 -51.17 40.54 -33.53
N PRO A 334 -50.53 40.05 -32.45
CA PRO A 334 -49.11 39.68 -32.46
C PRO A 334 -48.85 38.23 -32.93
N GLU A 335 -49.84 37.53 -33.47
CA GLU A 335 -49.80 36.09 -33.77
C GLU A 335 -48.53 35.65 -34.52
N SER A 336 -48.10 36.43 -35.53
CA SER A 336 -46.98 36.06 -36.38
C SER A 336 -45.63 36.18 -35.65
N GLU A 337 -45.51 37.21 -34.82
CA GLU A 337 -44.33 37.56 -34.02
C GLU A 337 -44.20 36.59 -32.84
N VAL A 338 -45.29 36.33 -32.12
CA VAL A 338 -45.31 35.37 -31.01
C VAL A 338 -45.01 33.97 -31.51
N LYS A 339 -45.64 33.53 -32.62
CA LYS A 339 -45.38 32.20 -33.19
C LYS A 339 -43.92 32.02 -33.60
N LYS A 340 -43.32 33.03 -34.26
CA LYS A 340 -41.88 33.02 -34.58
C LYS A 340 -41.02 32.94 -33.33
N ALA A 341 -41.37 33.71 -32.30
CA ALA A 341 -40.64 33.71 -31.03
C ALA A 341 -40.78 32.37 -30.29
N LEU A 342 -41.96 31.76 -30.26
CA LEU A 342 -42.22 30.43 -29.70
C LEU A 342 -41.38 29.36 -30.41
N THR A 343 -41.43 29.31 -31.75
CA THR A 343 -40.64 28.34 -32.53
C THR A 343 -39.13 28.54 -32.32
N SER A 344 -38.66 29.78 -32.31
CA SER A 344 -37.24 30.07 -32.06
C SER A 344 -36.80 29.64 -30.66
N THR A 345 -37.65 29.90 -29.66
CA THR A 345 -37.42 29.53 -28.26
C THR A 345 -37.44 28.02 -28.07
N ASP A 346 -38.40 27.33 -28.69
CA ASP A 346 -38.54 25.87 -28.69
C ASP A 346 -37.28 25.18 -29.25
N ILE A 347 -36.80 25.62 -30.42
CA ILE A 347 -35.54 25.14 -31.02
C ILE A 347 -34.35 25.44 -30.10
N GLY A 348 -34.33 26.60 -29.44
CA GLY A 348 -33.31 26.98 -28.48
C GLY A 348 -33.24 26.02 -27.29
N PHE A 349 -34.38 25.69 -26.69
CA PHE A 349 -34.47 24.73 -25.59
C PHE A 349 -34.10 23.32 -26.03
N ASP A 350 -34.47 22.90 -27.23
CA ASP A 350 -34.08 21.58 -27.75
C ASP A 350 -32.55 21.46 -27.90
N LYS A 351 -31.89 22.51 -28.40
CA LYS A 351 -30.41 22.56 -28.43
C LYS A 351 -29.80 22.54 -27.03
N LEU A 352 -30.39 23.27 -26.08
CA LEU A 352 -29.93 23.28 -24.69
C LEU A 352 -30.07 21.90 -24.04
N ARG A 353 -31.20 21.21 -24.28
CA ARG A 353 -31.48 19.86 -23.79
C ARG A 353 -30.47 18.85 -24.35
N GLN A 354 -30.18 18.91 -25.64
CA GLN A 354 -29.16 18.06 -26.27
C GLN A 354 -27.77 18.28 -25.65
N ARG A 355 -27.37 19.53 -25.42
CA ARG A 355 -26.10 19.86 -24.75
C ARG A 355 -26.06 19.38 -23.31
N ALA A 356 -27.15 19.58 -22.56
CA ALA A 356 -27.26 19.11 -21.18
C ALA A 356 -27.16 17.59 -21.09
N ALA A 357 -27.82 16.85 -21.98
CA ALA A 357 -27.73 15.40 -22.05
C ALA A 357 -26.30 14.93 -22.42
N ALA A 358 -25.64 15.59 -23.36
CA ALA A 358 -24.27 15.27 -23.75
C ALA A 358 -23.26 15.52 -22.62
N GLU A 359 -23.40 16.64 -21.90
CA GLU A 359 -22.52 16.95 -20.77
C GLU A 359 -22.78 16.02 -19.57
N SER A 360 -24.03 15.69 -19.29
CA SER A 360 -24.38 14.68 -18.29
C SER A 360 -23.76 13.31 -18.63
N ALA A 361 -23.87 12.87 -19.88
CA ALA A 361 -23.24 11.62 -20.33
C ALA A 361 -21.70 11.66 -20.22
N ARG A 362 -21.09 12.80 -20.51
CA ARG A 362 -19.64 13.01 -20.33
C ARG A 362 -19.24 12.95 -18.86
N GLU A 363 -20.02 13.55 -17.97
CA GLU A 363 -19.79 13.51 -16.53
C GLU A 363 -19.90 12.09 -15.97
N VAL A 364 -20.87 11.30 -16.43
CA VAL A 364 -20.99 9.86 -16.10
C VAL A 364 -19.72 9.10 -16.48
N ASP A 365 -19.21 9.30 -17.70
CA ASP A 365 -18.00 8.64 -18.19
C ASP A 365 -16.75 9.06 -17.40
N VAL A 366 -16.60 10.36 -17.13
CA VAL A 366 -15.49 10.90 -16.32
C VAL A 366 -15.53 10.34 -14.89
N ASN A 367 -16.70 10.34 -14.26
CA ASN A 367 -16.89 9.80 -12.91
C ASN A 367 -16.62 8.30 -12.87
N GLY A 368 -17.10 7.55 -13.87
CA GLY A 368 -16.82 6.12 -14.02
C GLY A 368 -15.32 5.83 -14.14
N LYS A 369 -14.59 6.58 -14.97
CA LYS A 369 -13.13 6.47 -15.10
C LYS A 369 -12.39 6.81 -13.82
N GLN A 370 -12.79 7.87 -13.11
CA GLN A 370 -12.18 8.26 -11.84
C GLN A 370 -12.42 7.21 -10.75
N LEU A 371 -13.63 6.65 -10.66
CA LEU A 371 -13.92 5.56 -9.73
C LEU A 371 -13.15 4.29 -10.11
N GLY A 372 -13.08 3.92 -11.38
CA GLY A 372 -12.25 2.80 -11.85
C GLY A 372 -10.79 2.96 -11.39
N LYS A 373 -10.22 4.15 -11.58
CA LYS A 373 -8.87 4.47 -11.08
C LYS A 373 -8.77 4.39 -9.56
N LEU A 374 -9.70 4.99 -8.81
CA LEU A 374 -9.71 4.94 -7.35
C LEU A 374 -9.62 3.50 -6.85
N PHE A 375 -10.45 2.61 -7.41
CA PHE A 375 -10.44 1.19 -7.04
C PHE A 375 -9.13 0.52 -7.45
N GLN A 376 -8.59 0.82 -8.63
CA GLN A 376 -7.31 0.26 -9.07
C GLN A 376 -6.13 0.73 -8.20
N TYR A 377 -6.15 1.96 -7.68
CA TYR A 377 -5.13 2.47 -6.76
C TYR A 377 -5.20 1.83 -5.36
N MET A 378 -6.41 1.57 -4.86
CA MET A 378 -6.64 1.01 -3.52
C MET A 378 -6.60 -0.52 -3.50
N LEU A 379 -7.07 -1.14 -4.56
CA LEU A 379 -7.21 -2.57 -4.77
C LEU A 379 -6.71 -2.97 -6.18
N PRO A 380 -5.41 -2.80 -6.47
CA PRO A 380 -4.84 -3.17 -7.76
C PRO A 380 -5.14 -4.63 -8.09
N ASP A 381 -5.79 -4.87 -9.23
CA ASP A 381 -6.28 -6.18 -9.68
C ASP A 381 -7.17 -6.89 -8.64
N GLY A 382 -7.91 -6.11 -7.84
CA GLY A 382 -8.78 -6.60 -6.78
C GLY A 382 -8.03 -7.07 -5.53
N ARG A 383 -6.71 -6.84 -5.45
CA ARG A 383 -5.86 -7.30 -4.35
C ARG A 383 -5.42 -6.15 -3.45
N PRO A 384 -5.05 -6.41 -2.18
CA PRO A 384 -4.55 -5.37 -1.30
C PRO A 384 -3.35 -4.63 -1.91
N GLN A 385 -3.39 -3.30 -1.89
CA GLN A 385 -2.35 -2.45 -2.45
C GLN A 385 -0.93 -2.88 -2.01
N GLN A 386 -0.75 -3.19 -0.73
CA GLN A 386 0.55 -3.58 -0.17
C GLN A 386 1.15 -4.85 -0.78
N GLU A 387 0.35 -5.76 -1.30
CA GLU A 387 0.80 -7.05 -1.86
C GLU A 387 1.19 -6.97 -3.34
N VAL A 388 0.88 -5.84 -3.99
CA VAL A 388 1.10 -5.61 -5.42
C VAL A 388 2.08 -4.47 -5.64
N MET A 389 1.90 -3.35 -4.92
CA MET A 389 2.68 -2.14 -5.15
C MET A 389 4.12 -2.28 -4.64
N SER A 390 5.07 -1.89 -5.48
CA SER A 390 6.49 -1.79 -5.12
C SER A 390 6.77 -0.56 -4.27
N LEU A 391 7.74 -0.67 -3.36
CA LEU A 391 8.31 0.50 -2.68
C LEU A 391 8.85 1.54 -3.67
N LEU A 392 9.35 1.10 -4.83
CA LEU A 392 9.93 1.97 -5.85
C LEU A 392 8.92 2.99 -6.38
N HIS A 393 7.65 2.64 -6.46
CA HIS A 393 6.59 3.58 -6.83
C HIS A 393 6.57 4.78 -5.87
N TYR A 394 6.60 4.53 -4.57
CA TYR A 394 6.51 5.57 -3.55
C TYR A 394 7.83 6.36 -3.42
N LEU A 395 8.98 5.70 -3.53
CA LEU A 395 10.27 6.40 -3.50
C LEU A 395 10.46 7.32 -4.71
N ASP A 396 9.89 6.97 -5.87
CA ASP A 396 9.88 7.85 -7.03
C ASP A 396 9.09 9.12 -6.72
N PHE A 397 7.82 8.99 -6.30
CA PHE A 397 6.97 10.15 -6.05
C PHE A 397 7.41 11.01 -4.84
N TYR A 398 7.81 10.36 -3.75
CA TYR A 398 7.93 10.99 -2.43
C TYR A 398 9.37 11.04 -1.91
N GLY A 399 10.33 10.43 -2.61
CA GLY A 399 11.73 10.46 -2.23
C GLY A 399 12.06 9.59 -1.01
N PRO A 400 13.30 9.69 -0.50
CA PRO A 400 13.79 8.83 0.58
C PRO A 400 13.06 9.04 1.92
N ASP A 401 12.58 10.25 2.18
CA ASP A 401 11.91 10.63 3.44
C ASP A 401 10.57 9.90 3.64
N PHE A 402 10.03 9.31 2.56
CA PHE A 402 8.81 8.50 2.60
C PHE A 402 8.88 7.38 3.66
N LEU A 403 10.02 6.69 3.79
CA LEU A 403 10.16 5.58 4.72
C LEU A 403 10.15 6.03 6.18
N GLU A 404 10.79 7.17 6.47
CA GLU A 404 10.80 7.77 7.81
C GLU A 404 9.40 8.26 8.17
N GLY A 405 8.73 8.99 7.26
CA GLY A 405 7.35 9.42 7.45
C GLY A 405 6.38 8.25 7.64
N LEU A 406 6.57 7.15 6.92
CA LEU A 406 5.77 5.94 7.10
C LEU A 406 6.02 5.32 8.48
N ARG A 407 7.28 5.23 8.92
CA ARG A 407 7.64 4.71 10.26
C ARG A 407 6.98 5.50 11.38
N ASP A 408 6.94 6.82 11.27
CA ASP A 408 6.41 7.71 12.31
C ASP A 408 4.89 7.63 12.46
N VAL A 409 4.19 7.31 11.36
CA VAL A 409 2.72 7.32 11.32
C VAL A 409 2.11 5.95 11.62
N LEU A 410 2.82 4.87 11.31
CA LEU A 410 2.32 3.52 11.54
C LEU A 410 2.22 3.18 13.03
N GLN A 411 1.10 2.55 13.40
CA GLN A 411 0.93 1.96 14.73
C GLN A 411 1.24 0.47 14.69
N PHE A 412 2.46 0.10 15.05
CA PHE A 412 2.95 -1.28 14.97
C PHE A 412 2.33 -2.23 16.00
N ASP A 413 1.69 -1.69 17.04
CA ASP A 413 0.89 -2.46 17.99
C ASP A 413 -0.58 -2.63 17.54
N ASP A 414 -1.00 -1.94 16.48
CA ASP A 414 -2.35 -2.02 15.94
C ASP A 414 -2.39 -3.01 14.76
N VAL A 415 -3.05 -4.14 14.97
CA VAL A 415 -3.17 -5.20 13.98
C VAL A 415 -4.32 -4.97 12.99
N ARG A 416 -5.04 -3.85 13.13
CA ARG A 416 -6.01 -3.41 12.15
C ARG A 416 -5.27 -2.94 10.91
N HIS A 417 -5.88 -3.17 9.74
CA HIS A 417 -5.44 -2.50 8.52
C HIS A 417 -5.46 -0.97 8.74
N GLN A 418 -4.49 -0.22 8.22
CA GLN A 418 -4.36 1.23 8.44
C GLN A 418 -4.42 1.98 7.10
N ALA A 419 -5.26 3.01 7.01
CA ALA A 419 -5.18 3.96 5.89
C ALA A 419 -4.15 5.06 6.23
N VAL A 420 -3.15 5.22 5.38
CA VAL A 420 -2.05 6.19 5.57
C VAL A 420 -2.16 7.24 4.48
N TYR A 421 -2.45 8.49 4.85
CA TYR A 421 -2.65 9.57 3.89
C TYR A 421 -1.34 10.32 3.64
N LEU A 422 -1.06 10.59 2.36
CA LEU A 422 0.07 11.40 1.95
C LEU A 422 -0.42 12.80 1.60
N ALA A 423 -0.12 13.77 2.46
CA ALA A 423 -0.41 15.17 2.22
C ALA A 423 0.83 15.88 1.67
N GLU A 424 0.65 16.73 0.65
CA GLU A 424 1.62 17.76 0.32
C GLU A 424 1.69 18.75 1.49
N GLU A 425 2.89 19.15 1.91
CA GLU A 425 2.98 20.32 2.78
C GLU A 425 2.58 21.55 1.96
N GLU A 426 1.54 22.25 2.40
CA GLU A 426 1.26 23.61 1.94
C GLU A 426 2.51 24.46 2.25
N ALA A 427 3.19 24.90 1.19
CA ALA A 427 4.45 25.63 1.25
C ALA A 427 4.29 27.05 1.79
#